data_AF-A0AAD9LJF1-F1
#
_entry.id   AF-A0AAD9LJF1-F1
#
_cell.length_a   1.000
_cell.length_b   1.000
_cell.length_c   1.000
_cell.angle_alpha   90.00
_cell.angle_beta   90.00
_cell.angle_gamma   90.00
#
_symmetry.space_group_name_H-M   'P 1'
#
loop_
_entity.id
_entity.type
_entity.pdbx_description
1 polymer ?
#
loop_
_entity_poly.entity_id
_entity_poly.type
_entity_poly.pdbx_seq_one_letter_code
_entity_poly.pdbx_strand_id
1 'polypeptide(L)'
;MIKTKNLNILKNVDNDALQLFLAKKDNGAWLTATEAAVVCYESVAYHFKTINAEHFLMNPKNFGEEFQLEEGQVHVLVVAPMSGRTLEKPEFVVDGVNIPITDRMTFNSRTLVDFWRTFQEVPTDGKANAVVALPEETFLLGDLSQGSRIFIRPCYLQLWEVTLKMVQDEVKEKPHLVIDGNSGIGKTYFGYMMLLYLARLGKAVVYEGYGTKKCVLFSHNVVVEGSQEDFIPILKLPTTYYVVDGVDPA
;
A
#
# COMPACT_ATOMS: atom_id res chain seq x y z
N MET A 1 -10.79 -24.71 -29.62
CA MET A 1 -9.43 -24.67 -30.21
C MET A 1 -8.54 -23.83 -29.29
N ILE A 2 -7.53 -24.42 -28.66
CA ILE A 2 -6.52 -23.64 -27.92
C ILE A 2 -5.64 -22.96 -28.97
N LYS A 3 -5.81 -21.65 -29.16
CA LYS A 3 -4.96 -20.85 -30.05
C LYS A 3 -3.60 -20.71 -29.35
N THR A 4 -2.65 -21.54 -29.78
CA THR A 4 -1.24 -21.53 -29.35
C THR A 4 -1.01 -22.08 -27.95
N LYS A 5 -0.42 -23.27 -27.88
CA LYS A 5 0.04 -23.88 -26.63
C LYS A 5 1.40 -23.27 -26.27
N ASN A 6 1.44 -22.39 -25.27
CA ASN A 6 2.70 -21.89 -24.72
C ASN A 6 3.51 -23.06 -24.13
N LEU A 7 4.85 -22.94 -24.16
CA LEU A 7 5.73 -23.97 -23.62
C LEU A 7 5.38 -24.18 -22.13
N ASN A 8 5.10 -25.43 -21.75
CA ASN A 8 4.83 -25.75 -20.35
C ASN A 8 6.15 -25.69 -19.57
N ILE A 9 6.42 -24.54 -18.96
CA ILE A 9 7.57 -24.31 -18.08
C ILE A 9 7.32 -24.81 -16.64
N LEU A 10 6.08 -25.14 -16.30
CA LEU A 10 5.70 -25.70 -15.00
C LEU A 10 5.91 -27.22 -15.02
N LYS A 11 7.06 -27.66 -14.49
CA LYS A 11 7.35 -29.09 -14.25
C LYS A 11 7.01 -29.44 -12.80
N ASN A 12 6.41 -30.60 -12.58
CA ASN A 12 6.12 -31.16 -11.25
C ASN A 12 5.20 -30.30 -10.36
N VAL A 13 4.17 -29.67 -10.95
CA VAL A 13 3.13 -29.01 -10.17
C VAL A 13 2.01 -30.00 -9.90
N ASP A 14 1.68 -30.18 -8.63
CA ASP A 14 0.48 -30.91 -8.22
C ASP A 14 -0.75 -30.07 -8.58
N ASN A 15 -1.64 -30.65 -9.38
CA ASN A 15 -2.85 -29.97 -9.83
C ASN A 15 -3.76 -29.60 -8.65
N ASP A 16 -3.77 -30.40 -7.59
CA ASP A 16 -4.60 -30.17 -6.41
C ASP A 16 -4.09 -28.99 -5.56
N ALA A 17 -2.86 -28.56 -5.79
CA ALA A 17 -2.26 -27.43 -5.09
C ALA A 17 -2.25 -26.13 -5.93
N LEU A 18 -2.80 -26.16 -7.15
CA LEU A 18 -3.07 -24.94 -7.94
C LEU A 18 -4.23 -24.15 -7.34
N GLN A 19 -4.04 -22.86 -7.16
CA GLN A 19 -5.13 -21.95 -6.79
C GLN A 19 -5.53 -21.11 -8.00
N LEU A 20 -6.84 -21.02 -8.22
CA LEU A 20 -7.43 -20.30 -9.34
C LEU A 20 -8.20 -19.08 -8.82
N PHE A 21 -8.03 -17.94 -9.49
CA PHE A 21 -8.73 -16.70 -9.15
C PHE A 21 -9.37 -16.10 -10.40
N LEU A 22 -10.49 -15.40 -10.22
CA LEU A 22 -11.13 -14.67 -11.31
C LEU A 22 -10.26 -13.47 -11.69
N ALA A 23 -9.88 -13.33 -12.96
CA ALA A 23 -9.17 -12.15 -13.47
C ALA A 23 -10.15 -10.98 -13.69
N LYS A 24 -10.88 -10.60 -12.65
CA LYS A 24 -11.96 -9.62 -12.69
C LYS A 24 -11.68 -8.53 -11.68
N LYS A 25 -11.81 -7.28 -12.10
CA LYS A 25 -11.69 -6.09 -11.26
C LYS A 25 -12.92 -5.99 -10.34
N ASP A 26 -12.81 -5.19 -9.28
CA ASP A 26 -13.91 -4.94 -8.33
C ASP A 26 -15.16 -4.36 -9.00
N ASN A 27 -14.99 -3.58 -10.07
CA ASN A 27 -16.08 -3.01 -10.86
C ASN A 27 -16.75 -4.02 -11.81
N GLY A 28 -16.35 -5.29 -11.78
CA GLY A 28 -16.90 -6.35 -12.60
C GLY A 28 -16.35 -6.43 -14.03
N ALA A 29 -15.36 -5.61 -14.41
CA ALA A 29 -14.70 -5.74 -15.70
C ALA A 29 -13.60 -6.82 -15.68
N TRP A 30 -13.43 -7.54 -16.79
CA TRP A 30 -12.31 -8.49 -16.96
C TRP A 30 -10.99 -7.75 -17.16
N LEU A 31 -9.89 -8.35 -16.67
CA LEU A 31 -8.55 -7.88 -16.98
C LEU A 31 -8.22 -8.13 -18.45
N THR A 32 -7.61 -7.14 -19.10
CA THR A 32 -6.96 -7.33 -20.40
C THR A 32 -5.67 -8.14 -20.24
N ALA A 33 -5.14 -8.68 -21.34
CA ALA A 33 -3.87 -9.42 -21.30
C ALA A 33 -2.70 -8.58 -20.75
N THR A 34 -2.68 -7.28 -21.06
CA THR A 34 -1.67 -6.34 -20.55
C THR A 34 -1.82 -6.08 -19.06
N GLU A 35 -3.05 -5.94 -18.57
CA GLU A 35 -3.32 -5.77 -17.15
C GLU A 35 -3.00 -7.03 -16.35
N ALA A 36 -3.34 -8.21 -16.88
CA ALA A 36 -3.01 -9.49 -16.25
C ALA A 36 -1.48 -9.71 -16.15
N ALA A 37 -0.71 -9.24 -17.13
CA ALA A 37 0.75 -9.41 -17.16
C ALA A 37 1.49 -8.62 -16.06
N VAL A 38 0.86 -7.59 -15.50
CA VAL A 38 1.44 -6.75 -14.43
C VAL A 38 0.86 -7.07 -13.05
N VAL A 39 -0.04 -8.06 -12.94
CA VAL A 39 -0.57 -8.52 -11.66
C VAL A 39 0.55 -9.20 -10.87
N CYS A 40 0.89 -8.64 -9.70
CA CYS A 40 1.87 -9.25 -8.81
C CYS A 40 1.30 -10.53 -8.18
N TYR A 41 2.07 -11.62 -8.19
CA TYR A 41 1.69 -12.92 -7.61
C TYR A 41 1.16 -12.78 -6.16
N GLU A 42 1.82 -11.96 -5.35
CA GLU A 42 1.49 -11.75 -3.94
C GLU A 42 0.18 -10.98 -3.74
N SER A 43 -0.25 -10.21 -4.75
CA SER A 43 -1.49 -9.44 -4.72
C SER A 43 -2.72 -10.27 -5.10
N VAL A 44 -2.52 -11.43 -5.75
CA VAL A 44 -3.61 -12.22 -6.32
C VAL A 44 -4.58 -12.72 -5.24
N ALA A 45 -4.05 -13.25 -4.14
CA ALA A 45 -4.84 -13.83 -3.07
C ALA A 45 -5.69 -12.79 -2.30
N TYR A 46 -5.27 -11.52 -2.29
CA TYR A 46 -5.93 -10.46 -1.53
C TYR A 46 -6.94 -9.66 -2.35
N HIS A 47 -6.72 -9.53 -3.66
CA HIS A 47 -7.49 -8.63 -4.51
C HIS A 47 -8.43 -9.34 -5.49
N PHE A 48 -8.34 -10.67 -5.63
CA PHE A 48 -9.16 -11.40 -6.58
C PHE A 48 -9.96 -12.51 -5.91
N LYS A 49 -11.18 -12.72 -6.41
CA LYS A 49 -12.06 -13.77 -5.90
C LYS A 49 -11.54 -15.14 -6.31
N THR A 50 -11.30 -16.01 -5.34
CA THR A 50 -10.94 -17.41 -5.56
C THR A 50 -12.06 -18.17 -6.27
N ILE A 51 -11.68 -19.01 -7.23
CA ILE A 51 -12.56 -19.98 -7.88
C ILE A 51 -12.52 -21.25 -7.06
N ASN A 52 -13.68 -21.76 -6.65
CA ASN A 52 -13.73 -23.06 -6.00
C ASN A 52 -13.50 -24.15 -7.05
N ALA A 53 -12.41 -24.90 -6.91
CA ALA A 53 -12.02 -25.99 -7.81
C ALA A 53 -12.99 -27.19 -7.75
N GLU A 54 -13.75 -27.36 -6.68
CA GLU A 54 -14.80 -28.40 -6.56
C GLU A 54 -16.04 -28.08 -7.38
N HIS A 55 -16.20 -26.81 -7.80
CA HIS A 55 -17.28 -26.42 -8.68
C HIS A 55 -16.91 -26.66 -10.14
N PHE A 56 -17.83 -27.22 -10.92
CA PHE A 56 -17.73 -27.20 -12.38
C PHE A 56 -17.46 -25.77 -12.87
N LEU A 57 -16.68 -25.62 -13.94
CA LEU A 57 -16.38 -24.31 -14.52
C LEU A 57 -17.66 -23.51 -14.83
N MET A 58 -18.74 -24.17 -15.25
CA MET A 58 -20.04 -23.54 -15.52
C MET A 58 -20.88 -23.23 -14.28
N ASN A 59 -20.36 -23.47 -13.08
CA ASN A 59 -21.12 -23.17 -11.88
C ASN A 59 -21.33 -21.65 -11.78
N PRO A 60 -22.57 -21.16 -11.67
CA PRO A 60 -22.85 -19.73 -11.57
C PRO A 60 -22.22 -19.09 -10.34
N LYS A 61 -21.86 -19.87 -9.30
CA LYS A 61 -21.09 -19.37 -8.15
C LYS A 61 -19.68 -18.89 -8.52
N ASN A 62 -19.11 -19.43 -9.59
CA ASN A 62 -17.79 -19.06 -10.09
C ASN A 62 -17.87 -17.82 -10.99
N PHE A 63 -18.68 -17.85 -12.05
CA PHE A 63 -18.67 -16.80 -13.10
C PHE A 63 -19.92 -15.92 -13.16
N GLY A 64 -20.96 -16.22 -12.38
CA GLY A 64 -22.28 -15.58 -12.45
C GLY A 64 -23.29 -16.37 -13.29
N GLU A 65 -24.58 -16.09 -13.10
CA GLU A 65 -25.68 -16.79 -13.79
C GLU A 65 -25.73 -16.49 -15.30
N GLU A 66 -25.21 -15.34 -15.72
CA GLU A 66 -25.22 -14.89 -17.12
C GLU A 66 -23.98 -15.35 -17.91
N PHE A 67 -23.08 -16.12 -17.30
CA PHE A 67 -21.85 -16.55 -17.97
C PHE A 67 -22.14 -17.59 -19.06
N GLN A 68 -21.71 -17.30 -20.30
CA GLN A 68 -21.78 -18.22 -21.44
C GLN A 68 -20.38 -18.51 -21.99
N LEU A 69 -20.06 -19.79 -22.25
CA LEU A 69 -18.76 -20.19 -22.81
C LEU A 69 -18.54 -19.70 -24.25
N GLU A 70 -19.62 -19.37 -24.95
CA GLU A 70 -19.62 -19.22 -26.41
C GLU A 70 -18.83 -17.99 -26.89
N GLU A 71 -18.51 -17.02 -26.02
CA GLU A 71 -17.58 -15.92 -26.33
C GLU A 71 -16.10 -16.32 -26.27
N GLY A 72 -15.80 -17.55 -25.83
CA GLY A 72 -14.56 -18.24 -26.18
C GLY A 72 -13.30 -17.89 -25.40
N GLN A 73 -13.35 -17.07 -24.34
CA GLN A 73 -12.18 -16.80 -23.48
C GLN A 73 -12.56 -16.71 -22.01
N VAL A 74 -11.89 -17.51 -21.18
CA VAL A 74 -11.95 -17.41 -19.72
C VAL A 74 -10.60 -16.92 -19.23
N HIS A 75 -10.58 -15.77 -18.56
CA HIS A 75 -9.38 -15.23 -17.94
C HIS A 75 -9.38 -15.60 -16.46
N VAL A 76 -8.50 -16.52 -16.09
CA VAL A 76 -8.23 -16.88 -14.70
C VAL A 76 -6.76 -16.58 -14.39
N LEU A 77 -6.50 -16.11 -13.17
CA LEU A 77 -5.17 -16.04 -12.62
C LEU A 77 -4.87 -17.39 -11.96
N VAL A 78 -3.72 -17.97 -12.28
CA VAL A 78 -3.29 -19.27 -11.75
C VAL A 78 -2.07 -19.05 -10.87
N VAL A 79 -2.18 -19.44 -9.62
CA VAL A 79 -1.11 -19.42 -8.63
C VAL A 79 -0.61 -20.85 -8.50
N ALA A 80 0.63 -21.09 -8.96
CA ALA A 80 1.26 -22.39 -8.87
C ALA A 80 1.99 -22.56 -7.53
N PRO A 81 1.80 -23.70 -6.83
CA PRO A 81 2.54 -24.02 -5.61
C PRO A 81 4.01 -24.22 -5.98
N MET A 82 4.88 -23.36 -5.45
CA MET A 82 6.30 -23.37 -5.78
C MET A 82 7.01 -24.55 -5.09
N SER A 83 7.05 -25.71 -5.75
CA SER A 83 7.84 -26.85 -5.31
C SER A 83 9.28 -26.75 -5.83
N GLY A 84 10.24 -26.46 -4.96
CA GLY A 84 11.65 -26.84 -5.17
C GLY A 84 12.65 -25.77 -5.61
N ARG A 85 12.31 -24.48 -5.54
CA ARG A 85 13.34 -23.43 -5.38
C ARG A 85 13.43 -23.11 -3.90
N THR A 86 14.65 -22.91 -3.37
CA THR A 86 14.82 -22.19 -2.11
C THR A 86 13.94 -20.96 -2.22
N LEU A 87 12.89 -20.87 -1.40
CA LEU A 87 11.98 -19.73 -1.42
C LEU A 87 12.84 -18.51 -1.07
N GLU A 88 13.27 -17.77 -2.08
CA GLU A 88 13.49 -16.34 -1.91
C GLU A 88 12.19 -15.87 -1.27
N LYS A 89 12.30 -15.34 -0.04
CA LYS A 89 11.13 -14.88 0.68
C LYS A 89 10.40 -13.90 -0.26
N PRO A 90 9.07 -13.96 -0.35
CA PRO A 90 8.32 -12.98 -1.14
C PRO A 90 8.82 -11.58 -0.77
N GLU A 91 9.06 -10.74 -1.77
CA GLU A 91 9.77 -9.48 -1.64
C GLU A 91 9.04 -8.43 -2.48
N PHE A 92 8.80 -7.26 -1.89
CA PHE A 92 8.25 -6.11 -2.61
C PHE A 92 9.32 -5.03 -2.78
N VAL A 93 9.18 -4.22 -3.84
CA VAL A 93 10.19 -3.23 -4.22
C VAL A 93 9.74 -1.82 -3.88
N VAL A 94 10.59 -1.08 -3.19
CA VAL A 94 10.39 0.35 -2.92
C VAL A 94 11.69 1.09 -3.18
N ASP A 95 11.65 2.10 -4.04
CA ASP A 95 12.83 2.85 -4.48
C ASP A 95 14.01 1.95 -4.92
N GLY A 96 13.71 0.79 -5.52
CA GLY A 96 14.71 -0.18 -5.99
C GLY A 96 15.29 -1.10 -4.91
N VAL A 97 14.81 -1.03 -3.67
CA VAL A 97 15.15 -1.96 -2.59
C VAL A 97 14.10 -3.04 -2.47
N ASN A 98 14.53 -4.30 -2.47
CA ASN A 98 13.67 -5.43 -2.15
C ASN A 98 13.50 -5.56 -0.64
N ILE A 99 12.26 -5.66 -0.18
CA ILE A 99 11.89 -5.77 1.22
C ILE A 99 11.19 -7.11 1.41
N PRO A 100 11.70 -7.98 2.30
CA PRO A 100 11.04 -9.24 2.59
C PRO A 100 9.65 -9.04 3.16
N ILE A 101 8.67 -9.72 2.58
CA ILE A 101 7.31 -9.80 3.09
C ILE A 101 7.30 -10.72 4.31
N THR A 102 6.64 -10.24 5.36
CA THR A 102 6.40 -11.00 6.59
C THR A 102 4.90 -11.19 6.79
N ASP A 103 4.51 -12.23 7.52
CA ASP A 103 3.10 -12.50 7.84
C ASP A 103 2.46 -11.42 8.73
N ARG A 104 3.24 -10.43 9.19
CA ARG A 104 2.80 -9.29 9.99
C ARG A 104 2.40 -8.09 9.13
N MET A 105 2.70 -8.15 7.83
CA MET A 105 2.44 -7.05 6.91
C MET A 105 1.04 -7.16 6.30
N THR A 106 0.35 -6.03 6.21
CA THR A 106 -0.91 -5.90 5.46
C THR A 106 -0.70 -4.94 4.31
N PHE A 107 -0.99 -5.38 3.08
CA PHE A 107 -0.76 -4.59 1.87
C PHE A 107 -2.05 -3.92 1.41
N ASN A 108 -1.90 -2.67 0.96
CA ASN A 108 -2.89 -1.91 0.19
C ASN A 108 -4.29 -1.96 0.80
N SER A 109 -4.38 -1.81 2.13
CA SER A 109 -5.66 -1.57 2.80
C SER A 109 -6.37 -0.42 2.10
N ARG A 110 -7.61 -0.65 1.67
CA ARG A 110 -8.36 0.29 0.83
C ARG A 110 -8.41 1.67 1.46
N THR A 111 -8.70 1.77 2.76
CA THR A 111 -8.84 3.04 3.46
C THR A 111 -7.53 3.81 3.54
N LEU A 112 -6.40 3.12 3.70
CA LEU A 112 -5.06 3.73 3.72
C LEU A 112 -4.60 4.16 2.32
N VAL A 113 -4.93 3.38 1.29
CA VAL A 113 -4.68 3.74 -0.12
C VAL A 113 -5.48 4.97 -0.51
N ASP A 114 -6.77 5.01 -0.17
CA ASP A 114 -7.65 6.14 -0.44
C ASP A 114 -7.17 7.41 0.27
N PHE A 115 -6.76 7.28 1.54
CA PHE A 115 -6.12 8.35 2.32
C PHE A 115 -4.85 8.88 1.62
N TRP A 116 -3.91 8.00 1.27
CA TRP A 116 -2.63 8.40 0.69
C TRP A 116 -2.79 9.05 -0.68
N ARG A 117 -3.62 8.47 -1.55
CA ARG A 117 -3.96 9.05 -2.86
C ARG A 117 -4.60 10.43 -2.71
N THR A 118 -5.52 10.57 -1.75
CA THR A 118 -6.11 11.87 -1.45
C THR A 118 -5.05 12.90 -1.07
N PHE A 119 -4.04 12.54 -0.27
CA PHE A 119 -2.96 13.46 0.08
C PHE A 119 -2.10 13.89 -1.12
N GLN A 120 -1.93 13.01 -2.10
CA GLN A 120 -1.21 13.33 -3.33
C GLN A 120 -1.99 14.36 -4.19
N GLU A 121 -3.32 14.31 -4.18
CA GLU A 121 -4.18 15.03 -5.13
C GLU A 121 -4.93 16.24 -4.54
N VAL A 122 -5.23 16.22 -3.23
CA VAL A 122 -6.11 17.21 -2.60
C VAL A 122 -5.55 18.62 -2.79
N PRO A 123 -6.32 19.59 -3.34
CA PRO A 123 -5.87 20.96 -3.44
C PRO A 123 -5.68 21.55 -2.05
N THR A 124 -4.60 22.29 -1.84
CA THR A 124 -4.49 23.14 -0.65
C THR A 124 -3.90 24.48 -0.97
N ASP A 125 -4.40 25.49 -0.28
CA ASP A 125 -3.90 26.85 -0.38
C ASP A 125 -2.47 27.00 0.17
N GLY A 126 -1.93 25.99 0.87
CA GLY A 126 -0.58 26.00 1.45
C GLY A 126 -0.39 27.09 2.51
N LYS A 127 -1.48 27.68 2.99
CA LYS A 127 -1.50 28.85 3.86
C LYS A 127 -1.86 28.47 5.28
N ALA A 128 -1.33 29.27 6.21
CA ALA A 128 -1.75 29.26 7.59
C ALA A 128 -3.25 29.56 7.70
N ASN A 129 -3.89 28.97 8.71
CA ASN A 129 -5.32 29.05 9.01
C ASN A 129 -6.25 28.43 7.96
N ALA A 130 -5.70 27.67 7.00
CA ALA A 130 -6.50 26.89 6.07
C ALA A 130 -6.96 25.57 6.71
N VAL A 131 -8.08 25.03 6.20
CA VAL A 131 -8.53 23.67 6.52
C VAL A 131 -8.39 22.82 5.28
N VAL A 132 -7.60 21.75 5.38
CA VAL A 132 -7.55 20.69 4.38
C VAL A 132 -8.67 19.72 4.72
N ALA A 133 -9.66 19.58 3.84
CA ALA A 133 -10.74 18.62 4.01
C ALA A 133 -10.54 17.48 3.01
N LEU A 134 -10.54 16.24 3.51
CA LEU A 134 -10.53 15.05 2.68
C LEU A 134 -11.95 14.84 2.08
N PRO A 135 -12.06 14.16 0.94
CA PRO A 135 -13.35 13.78 0.36
C PRO A 135 -14.22 12.98 1.35
N GLU A 136 -15.52 12.95 1.07
CA GLU A 136 -16.48 12.16 1.85
C GLU A 136 -16.03 10.69 1.92
N GLU A 137 -16.21 10.05 3.08
CA GLU A 137 -15.73 8.69 3.41
C GLU A 137 -14.20 8.48 3.43
N THR A 138 -13.39 9.52 3.29
CA THR A 138 -11.92 9.42 3.46
C THR A 138 -11.49 9.98 4.80
N PHE A 139 -10.81 9.16 5.60
CA PHE A 139 -10.36 9.52 6.95
C PHE A 139 -8.83 9.50 7.06
N LEU A 140 -8.30 10.28 8.00
CA LEU A 140 -6.87 10.34 8.31
C LEU A 140 -6.38 8.94 8.71
N LEU A 141 -5.33 8.47 8.03
CA LEU A 141 -4.82 7.08 8.15
C LEU A 141 -5.89 6.00 7.94
N GLY A 142 -6.98 6.30 7.21
CA GLY A 142 -8.07 5.37 7.01
C GLY A 142 -8.89 5.04 8.27
N ASP A 143 -8.75 5.83 9.35
CA ASP A 143 -9.42 5.63 10.63
C ASP A 143 -10.42 6.76 10.91
N LEU A 144 -11.70 6.40 11.00
CA LEU A 144 -12.81 7.31 11.29
C LEU A 144 -12.58 8.16 12.55
N SER A 145 -11.93 7.60 13.58
CA SER A 145 -11.68 8.29 14.84
C SER A 145 -10.68 9.45 14.73
N GLN A 146 -9.82 9.42 13.71
CA GLN A 146 -8.85 10.48 13.44
C GLN A 146 -9.47 11.67 12.69
N GLY A 147 -10.68 11.50 12.16
CA GLY A 147 -11.40 12.51 11.39
C GLY A 147 -10.90 12.66 9.95
N SER A 148 -11.48 13.63 9.23
CA SER A 148 -11.25 13.83 7.79
C SER A 148 -10.77 15.24 7.44
N ARG A 149 -10.33 16.02 8.44
CA ARG A 149 -9.97 17.44 8.26
C ARG A 149 -8.73 17.79 9.06
N ILE A 150 -7.85 18.59 8.46
CA ILE A 150 -6.64 19.10 9.09
C ILE A 150 -6.70 20.62 9.09
N PHE A 151 -6.61 21.23 10.28
CA PHE A 151 -6.42 22.68 10.39
C PHE A 151 -4.93 23.03 10.38
N ILE A 152 -4.51 23.80 9.38
CA ILE A 152 -3.11 24.23 9.21
C ILE A 152 -2.84 25.42 10.11
N ARG A 153 -2.24 25.17 11.29
CA ARG A 153 -1.92 26.24 12.23
C ARG A 153 -0.80 27.14 11.70
N PRO A 154 -0.77 28.43 12.05
CA PRO A 154 0.30 29.34 11.61
C PRO A 154 1.71 28.84 11.94
N CYS A 155 1.89 28.22 13.10
CA CYS A 155 3.18 27.68 13.50
C CYS A 155 3.63 26.46 12.68
N TYR A 156 2.70 25.72 12.07
CA TYR A 156 3.07 24.51 11.32
C TYR A 156 3.93 24.82 10.10
N LEU A 157 3.68 25.93 9.41
CA LEU A 157 4.48 26.31 8.24
C LEU A 157 5.93 26.64 8.65
N GLN A 158 6.10 27.37 9.75
CA GLN A 158 7.42 27.71 10.29
C GLN A 158 8.15 26.46 10.80
N LEU A 159 7.45 25.59 11.51
CA LEU A 159 8.00 24.31 11.97
C LEU A 159 8.41 23.43 10.80
N TRP A 160 7.56 23.31 9.78
CA TRP A 160 7.87 22.53 8.59
C TRP A 160 9.11 23.03 7.85
N GLU A 161 9.29 24.36 7.72
CA GLU A 161 10.49 24.91 7.10
C GLU A 161 11.77 24.49 7.86
N VAL A 162 11.74 24.55 9.19
CA VAL A 162 12.85 24.10 10.03
C VAL A 162 13.07 22.59 9.91
N THR A 163 11.99 21.81 10.00
CA THR A 163 12.03 20.36 9.84
C THR A 163 12.61 19.93 8.50
N LEU A 164 12.19 20.58 7.41
CA LEU A 164 12.65 20.28 6.06
C LEU A 164 14.15 20.52 5.92
N LYS A 165 14.66 21.64 6.47
CA LYS A 165 16.11 21.92 6.51
C LYS A 165 16.88 20.86 7.29
N MET A 166 16.30 20.30 8.35
CA MET A 166 16.96 19.25 9.14
C MET A 166 17.07 17.90 8.42
N VAL A 167 16.07 17.55 7.60
CA VAL A 167 16.03 16.26 6.88
C VAL A 167 16.61 16.30 5.48
N GLN A 168 16.72 17.48 4.89
CA GLN A 168 17.41 17.68 3.61
C GLN A 168 18.89 18.03 3.78
N ASP A 169 19.38 18.04 5.02
CA ASP A 169 20.80 18.21 5.31
C ASP A 169 21.57 17.00 4.75
N GLU A 170 22.29 17.21 3.64
CA GLU A 170 23.05 16.17 2.93
C GLU A 170 24.14 15.51 3.81
N VAL A 171 24.51 16.13 4.95
CA VAL A 171 25.43 15.56 5.93
C VAL A 171 24.74 14.49 6.80
N LYS A 172 23.43 14.62 7.01
CA LYS A 172 22.62 13.63 7.73
C LYS A 172 22.00 12.66 6.73
N GLU A 173 22.68 11.54 6.50
CA GLU A 173 22.28 10.48 5.57
C GLU A 173 20.90 9.82 5.84
N LYS A 174 20.15 10.28 6.86
CA LYS A 174 18.87 9.68 7.29
C LYS A 174 17.84 10.76 7.62
N PRO A 175 16.78 10.92 6.82
CA PRO A 175 15.70 11.88 7.06
C PRO A 175 14.69 11.35 8.10
N HIS A 176 15.17 11.09 9.32
CA HIS A 176 14.38 10.55 10.43
C HIS A 176 13.95 11.67 11.38
N LEU A 177 12.68 11.67 11.74
CA LEU A 177 12.04 12.73 12.51
C LEU A 177 11.18 12.14 13.63
N VAL A 178 11.38 12.67 14.83
CA VAL A 178 10.54 12.40 15.99
C VAL A 178 9.84 13.70 16.38
N ILE A 179 8.52 13.65 16.48
CA ILE A 179 7.70 14.79 16.89
C ILE A 179 7.41 14.67 18.38
N ASP A 180 8.11 15.45 19.19
CA ASP A 180 7.96 15.47 20.65
C ASP A 180 7.32 16.79 21.15
N GLY A 181 6.79 16.77 22.36
CA GLY A 181 6.19 17.90 23.05
C GLY A 181 5.00 17.52 23.94
N ASN A 182 4.40 18.51 24.60
CA ASN A 182 3.30 18.28 25.54
C ASN A 182 2.09 17.58 24.88
N SER A 183 1.37 16.78 25.67
CA SER A 183 0.13 16.14 25.22
C SER A 183 -0.91 17.19 24.79
N GLY A 184 -1.70 16.87 23.76
CA GLY A 184 -2.76 17.74 23.23
C GLY A 184 -2.30 18.98 22.46
N ILE A 185 -0.99 19.24 22.32
CA ILE A 185 -0.51 20.46 21.63
C ILE A 185 -0.65 20.41 20.11
N GLY A 186 -1.11 19.29 19.53
CA GLY A 186 -1.34 19.12 18.10
C GLY A 186 -0.18 18.49 17.32
N LYS A 187 0.59 17.59 17.95
CA LYS A 187 1.71 16.86 17.30
C LYS A 187 1.24 15.95 16.17
N THR A 188 0.21 15.14 16.44
CA THR A 188 -0.41 14.23 15.46
C THR A 188 -0.85 14.95 14.18
N TYR A 189 -1.55 16.07 14.31
CA TYR A 189 -2.00 16.86 13.15
C TYR A 189 -0.84 17.56 12.42
N PHE A 190 0.24 17.91 13.11
CA PHE A 190 1.47 18.35 12.45
C PHE A 190 2.10 17.21 11.65
N GLY A 191 2.14 15.98 12.20
CA GLY A 191 2.55 14.78 11.49
C GLY A 191 1.72 14.52 10.23
N TYR A 192 0.39 14.66 10.28
CA TYR A 192 -0.46 14.54 9.10
C TYR A 192 -0.17 15.62 8.06
N MET A 193 0.11 16.84 8.47
CA MET A 193 0.56 17.88 7.54
C MET A 193 1.90 17.51 6.88
N MET A 194 2.85 16.93 7.62
CA MET A 194 4.11 16.46 7.04
C MET A 194 3.87 15.36 6.01
N LEU A 195 3.02 14.37 6.31
CA LEU A 195 2.61 13.35 5.36
C LEU A 195 2.02 13.96 4.08
N LEU A 196 1.16 14.97 4.21
CA LEU A 196 0.58 15.67 3.07
C LEU A 196 1.65 16.30 2.17
N TYR A 197 2.63 17.00 2.75
CA TYR A 197 3.70 17.61 1.96
C TYR A 197 4.63 16.56 1.34
N LEU A 198 4.98 15.50 2.07
CA LEU A 198 5.83 14.42 1.56
C LEU A 198 5.16 13.63 0.44
N ALA A 199 3.84 13.38 0.54
CA ALA A 199 3.04 12.75 -0.51
C ALA A 199 3.15 13.51 -1.83
N ARG A 200 3.03 14.84 -1.78
CA ARG A 200 3.12 15.73 -2.96
C ARG A 200 4.51 15.83 -3.55
N LEU A 201 5.53 15.65 -2.72
CA LEU A 201 6.91 15.54 -3.18
C LEU A 201 7.23 14.14 -3.74
N GLY A 202 6.25 13.23 -3.75
CA GLY A 202 6.40 11.85 -4.21
C GLY A 202 7.38 11.04 -3.38
N LYS A 203 7.54 11.38 -2.09
CA LYS A 203 8.51 10.70 -1.20
C LYS A 203 7.91 9.46 -0.59
N ALA A 204 8.75 8.43 -0.41
CA ALA A 204 8.43 7.31 0.45
C ALA A 204 8.51 7.75 1.92
N VAL A 205 7.51 7.36 2.71
CA VAL A 205 7.40 7.73 4.12
C VAL A 205 6.98 6.52 4.93
N VAL A 206 7.74 6.17 5.97
CA VAL A 206 7.30 5.29 7.04
C VAL A 206 6.77 6.17 8.16
N TYR A 207 5.49 6.03 8.49
CA TYR A 207 4.84 6.76 9.58
C TYR A 207 4.56 5.82 10.75
N GLU A 208 5.03 6.18 11.94
CA GLU A 208 4.72 5.47 13.17
C GLU A 208 3.75 6.30 14.03
N GLY A 209 2.55 5.76 14.25
CA GLY A 209 1.50 6.44 15.00
C GLY A 209 1.62 6.26 16.51
N TYR A 210 1.30 7.32 17.26
CA TYR A 210 1.36 7.35 18.72
C TYR A 210 0.66 6.14 19.37
N GLY A 211 1.38 5.44 20.27
CA GLY A 211 0.81 4.39 21.12
C GLY A 211 0.44 3.07 20.42
N THR A 212 0.65 2.95 19.11
CA THR A 212 0.21 1.75 18.36
C THR A 212 1.32 0.74 18.06
N LYS A 213 2.60 1.14 18.15
CA LYS A 213 3.77 0.38 17.63
C LYS A 213 3.59 -0.10 16.17
N LYS A 214 2.59 0.42 15.45
CA LYS A 214 2.30 0.11 14.07
C LYS A 214 2.91 1.19 13.20
N CYS A 215 3.61 0.74 12.19
CA CYS A 215 4.15 1.58 11.13
C CYS A 215 3.32 1.40 9.87
N VAL A 216 3.16 2.49 9.12
CA VAL A 216 2.61 2.44 7.77
C VAL A 216 3.62 3.02 6.81
N LEU A 217 4.08 2.21 5.87
CA LEU A 217 4.84 2.66 4.71
C LEU A 217 3.87 3.18 3.66
N PHE A 218 4.06 4.43 3.28
CA PHE A 218 3.43 5.07 2.15
C PHE A 218 4.48 5.32 1.06
N SER A 219 4.23 4.82 -0.14
CA SER A 219 5.09 5.03 -1.31
C SER A 219 4.27 5.33 -2.55
N HIS A 220 4.90 5.49 -3.71
CA HIS A 220 4.17 5.75 -4.96
C HIS A 220 3.28 4.56 -5.37
N ASN A 221 3.78 3.32 -5.22
CA ASN A 221 3.14 2.13 -5.78
C ASN A 221 2.51 1.21 -4.72
N VAL A 222 2.88 1.37 -3.45
CA VAL A 222 2.43 0.47 -2.39
C VAL A 222 2.21 1.21 -1.08
N VAL A 223 1.17 0.78 -0.37
CA VAL A 223 0.93 1.13 1.04
C VAL A 223 1.00 -0.15 1.86
N VAL A 224 1.81 -0.18 2.91
CA VAL A 224 2.05 -1.38 3.72
C VAL A 224 1.95 -1.04 5.20
N GLU A 225 1.09 -1.72 5.93
CA GLU A 225 1.09 -1.70 7.40
C GLU A 225 2.03 -2.80 7.90
N GLY A 226 2.82 -2.51 8.94
CA GLY A 226 3.76 -3.46 9.54
C GLY A 226 4.35 -2.95 10.85
N SER A 227 5.41 -3.57 11.34
CA SER A 227 6.18 -3.05 12.47
C SER A 227 7.38 -2.21 12.02
N GLN A 228 8.10 -1.60 12.97
CA GLN A 228 9.33 -0.87 12.64
C GLN A 228 10.39 -1.83 12.08
N GLU A 229 10.51 -3.04 12.63
CA GLU A 229 11.50 -4.04 12.21
C GLU A 229 11.32 -4.46 10.75
N ASP A 230 10.06 -4.58 10.33
CA ASP A 230 9.65 -4.88 8.96
C ASP A 230 10.19 -3.84 7.95
N PHE A 231 10.39 -2.59 8.38
CA PHE A 231 10.83 -1.48 7.54
C PHE A 231 12.30 -1.07 7.73
N ILE A 232 13.08 -1.76 8.58
CA ILE A 232 14.52 -1.46 8.75
C ILE A 232 15.30 -1.37 7.42
N PRO A 233 15.08 -2.25 6.41
CA PRO A 233 15.82 -2.17 5.15
C PRO A 233 15.61 -0.84 4.43
N ILE A 234 14.37 -0.35 4.37
CA ILE A 234 14.01 0.89 3.67
C ILE A 234 14.34 2.14 4.49
N LEU A 235 14.25 2.07 5.83
CA LEU A 235 14.62 3.16 6.73
C LEU A 235 16.10 3.55 6.65
N LYS A 236 16.96 2.72 6.06
CA LYS A 236 18.36 3.06 5.79
C LYS A 236 18.55 3.96 4.57
N LEU A 237 17.53 4.09 3.72
CA LEU A 237 17.62 4.87 2.50
C LEU A 237 17.52 6.37 2.79
N PRO A 238 18.37 7.20 2.18
CA PRO A 238 18.27 8.65 2.32
C PRO A 238 17.01 9.21 1.63
N THR A 239 16.35 8.42 0.78
CA THR A 239 15.11 8.81 0.07
C THR A 239 13.84 8.54 0.87
N THR A 240 13.93 7.76 1.95
CA THR A 240 12.78 7.32 2.74
C THR A 240 12.70 8.08 4.06
N TYR A 241 11.63 8.84 4.22
CA TYR A 241 11.37 9.63 5.42
C TYR A 241 10.81 8.72 6.51
N TYR A 242 11.26 8.93 7.74
CA TYR A 242 10.69 8.25 8.90
C TYR A 242 10.12 9.29 9.85
N VAL A 243 8.82 9.21 10.10
CA VAL A 243 8.10 10.18 10.92
C VAL A 243 7.44 9.45 12.08
N VAL A 244 7.86 9.78 13.29
CA VAL A 244 7.32 9.20 14.53
C VAL A 244 6.45 10.24 15.21
N ASP A 245 5.15 9.97 15.30
CA ASP A 245 4.19 10.78 16.03
C ASP A 245 4.20 10.42 17.51
N GLY A 246 4.98 11.16 18.29
CA GLY A 246 5.07 11.02 19.73
C GLY A 246 5.83 9.77 20.17
N VAL A 247 6.93 10.00 20.88
CA VAL A 247 7.53 9.00 21.77
C VAL A 247 7.30 9.53 23.18
N ASP A 248 6.76 8.72 24.09
CA ASP A 248 6.81 9.11 25.50
C ASP A 248 8.29 9.28 25.85
N PRO A 249 8.74 10.43 26.40
CA PRO A 249 10.10 10.54 26.88
C PRO A 249 10.32 9.42 27.91
N ALA A 250 11.23 8.50 27.59
CA ALA A 250 11.62 7.42 28.47
C ALA A 250 12.27 7.95 29.76
#